data_AF-A0A9X1XDA5-F1
#
_entry.id   AF-A0A9X1XDA5-F1
#
_cell.length_a   1.000
_cell.length_b   1.000
_cell.length_c   1.000
_cell.angle_alpha   90.00
_cell.angle_beta   90.00
_cell.angle_gamma   90.00
#
_symmetry.space_group_name_H-M   'P 1'
#
loop_
_entity.id
_entity.type
_entity.pdbx_description
1 polymer ?
#
loop_
_entity_poly.entity_id
_entity_poly.type
_entity_poly.pdbx_seq_one_letter_code
_entity_poly.pdbx_strand_id
1 'polypeptide(L)' 'MENWTPAHLFLNILPELKEKGVTIMQFEKMFNENAKGLISGVTEKVIS' A
#
# COMPACT_ATOMS: atom_id res chain seq x y z
N MET A 1 22.76 -1.74 1.89
CA MET A 1 21.43 -1.17 2.16
C MET A 1 21.19 0.03 1.25
N GLU A 2 21.28 -0.15 -0.07
CA GLU A 2 21.24 0.98 -1.03
C GLU A 2 19.82 1.29 -1.54
N ASN A 3 18.84 0.44 -1.22
CA ASN A 3 17.54 0.48 -1.87
C ASN A 3 16.50 1.32 -1.12
N TRP A 4 16.79 1.83 0.07
CA TRP A 4 15.81 2.54 0.89
C TRP A 4 15.98 4.05 0.76
N THR A 5 15.56 4.59 -0.39
CA THR A 5 15.27 6.03 -0.50
C THR A 5 13.79 6.27 -0.21
N PRO A 6 13.39 7.47 0.24
CA PRO A 6 11.96 7.81 0.36
C PRO A 6 11.18 7.61 -0.95
N ALA A 7 11.86 7.69 -2.09
CA ALA A 7 11.28 7.46 -3.41
C ALA A 7 11.17 5.98 -3.80
N HIS A 8 11.80 5.04 -3.07
CA HIS A 8 11.87 3.62 -3.45
C HIS A 8 10.47 3.00 -3.65
N LEU A 9 9.52 3.35 -2.77
CA LEU A 9 8.13 2.94 -2.88
C LEU A 9 7.54 3.28 -4.26
N PHE A 10 7.68 4.54 -4.67
CA PHE A 10 7.11 5.05 -5.92
C PHE A 10 7.87 4.58 -7.15
N LEU A 11 9.18 4.45 -7.05
CA LEU A 11 10.06 4.11 -8.19
C LEU A 11 10.10 2.61 -8.49
N ASN A 12 9.89 1.74 -7.49
CA ASN A 12 10.10 0.30 -7.63
C ASN A 12 8.86 -0.50 -7.26
N ILE A 13 8.29 -0.24 -6.08
CA ILE A 13 7.24 -1.08 -5.51
C ILE A 13 5.88 -0.88 -6.20
N LEU A 14 5.43 0.37 -6.37
CA LEU A 14 4.13 0.62 -7.01
C LEU A 14 4.08 0.17 -8.48
N PRO A 15 5.13 0.37 -9.30
CA PRO A 15 5.19 -0.21 -10.64
C PRO A 15 5.09 -1.75 -10.62
N GLU A 16 5.86 -2.43 -9.77
CA GLU A 16 5.83 -3.89 -9.67
C GLU A 16 4.43 -4.41 -9.27
N LEU A 17 3.77 -3.75 -8.31
CA LEU A 17 2.42 -4.11 -7.91
C LEU A 17 1.40 -3.91 -9.04
N LYS A 18 1.54 -2.83 -9.81
CA LYS A 18 0.70 -2.58 -10.99
C LYS A 18 0.89 -3.66 -12.06
N GLU A 19 2.13 -4.07 -12.32
CA GLU A 19 2.44 -5.18 -13.24
C GLU A 19 1.84 -6.51 -12.77
N LYS A 20 1.74 -6.72 -11.45
CA LYS A 20 1.05 -7.87 -10.84
C LYS A 20 -0.47 -7.72 -10.79
N GLY A 21 -1.04 -6.67 -11.39
CA GLY A 21 -2.49 -6.48 -11.53
C GLY A 21 -3.15 -5.75 -10.36
N VAL A 22 -2.39 -5.12 -9.45
CA VAL A 22 -2.97 -4.27 -8.42
C VAL A 22 -3.62 -3.05 -9.08
N THR A 23 -4.90 -2.85 -8.76
CA THR A 23 -5.74 -1.81 -9.34
C THR A 23 -5.59 -0.47 -8.62
N ILE A 24 -6.00 0.61 -9.29
CA ILE A 24 -6.09 1.95 -8.67
C ILE A 24 -6.97 1.92 -7.41
N MET A 25 -8.08 1.18 -7.42
CA MET A 25 -8.95 1.04 -6.24
C MET A 25 -8.24 0.37 -5.06
N GLN A 26 -7.38 -0.61 -5.33
CA GLN A 26 -6.59 -1.26 -4.28
C GLN A 26 -5.49 -0.33 -3.75
N PHE A 27 -4.90 0.55 -4.58
CA PHE A 27 -3.99 1.59 -4.11
C PHE A 27 -4.71 2.63 -3.26
N GLU A 28 -5.92 3.07 -3.63
CA GLU A 28 -6.76 3.94 -2.80
C GLU A 28 -7.04 3.32 -1.44
N LYS A 29 -7.46 2.05 -1.41
CA LYS A 29 -7.65 1.33 -0.15
C LYS A 29 -6.36 1.28 0.68
N MET A 30 -5.21 0.99 0.06
CA MET A 30 -3.92 0.89 0.74
C MET A 30 -3.47 2.21 1.38
N PHE A 31 -3.53 3.31 0.64
CA PHE A 31 -3.02 4.61 1.10
C PHE A 31 -4.00 5.43 1.92
N ASN A 32 -5.30 5.15 1.79
CA ASN A 32 -6.34 5.95 2.41
C ASN A 32 -7.08 5.17 3.50
N GLU A 33 -7.85 4.15 3.11
CA GLU A 33 -8.73 3.41 4.03
C GLU A 33 -7.93 2.63 5.07
N ASN A 34 -6.94 1.85 4.63
CA ASN A 34 -6.09 1.06 5.53
C ASN A 34 -5.24 1.96 6.44
N ALA A 35 -4.70 3.05 5.90
CA ALA A 35 -3.92 4.01 6.68
C ALA A 35 -4.78 4.68 7.77
N LYS A 36 -6.01 5.09 7.43
CA LYS A 36 -6.99 5.62 8.39
C LYS A 36 -7.39 4.57 9.42
N GLY A 37 -7.65 3.33 9.02
CA GLY A 37 -7.98 2.24 9.93
C GLY A 37 -6.89 2.00 10.96
N LEU A 38 -5.63 1.97 10.50
CA LEU A 38 -4.46 1.80 11.37
C LEU A 38 -4.35 2.94 12.40
N ILE A 39 -4.50 4.20 11.97
CA ILE A 39 -4.35 5.37 12.85
C ILE A 39 -5.54 5.51 13.81
N SER A 40 -6.75 5.20 13.36
CA SER A 40 -7.97 5.32 14.16
C SER A 40 -8.18 4.15 15.14
N GLY A 41 -7.33 3.11 15.08
CA GLY A 41 -7.48 1.90 15.90
C GLY A 41 -8.66 1.02 15.48
N VAL A 42 -9.25 1.27 14.31
CA VAL A 42 -10.27 0.41 13.72
C VAL A 42 -9.56 -0.77 13.07
N THR A 43 -9.51 -1.89 13.78
CA THR A 43 -9.00 -3.14 13.22
C THR A 43 -10.00 -3.71 12.23
N GLU A 44 -9.71 -3.62 10.92
CA GLU A 44 -10.40 -4.46 9.94
C GLU A 44 -10.12 -5.93 10.30
N LYS A 45 -11.19 -6.73 10.39
CA LYS A 45 -11.07 -8.17 10.64
C LYS A 45 -10.40 -8.79 9.41
N VAL A 46 -9.15 -9.21 9.53
CA VAL A 46 -8.51 -10.05 8.51
C VAL A 46 -9.27 -11.36 8.44
N ILE A 47 -10.02 -11.57 7.35
CA ILE A 47 -10.71 -12.83 7.10
C ILE A 47 -9.70 -13.73 6.39
N SER A 48 -9.21 -14.75 7.09
CA SER A 48 -8.36 -15.83 6.59
C SER A 48 -9.16 -16.90 5.87
#